data_AF-A0A350YPM7-F1
#
_entry.id   AF-A0A350YPM7-F1
#
_cell.length_a   1.000
_cell.length_b   1.000
_cell.length_c   1.000
_cell.angle_alpha   90.00
_cell.angle_beta   90.00
_cell.angle_gamma   90.00
#
_symmetry.space_group_name_H-M   'P 1'
#
loop_
_entity.id
_entity.type
_entity.pdbx_description
1 polymer ?
#
loop_
_entity_poly.entity_id
_entity_poly.type
_entity_poly.pdbx_seq_one_letter_code
_entity_poly.pdbx_strand_id
1 'polypeptide(L)'
;MAGSQIFLADGNREMTDDYINILGDRLAEYGVHFEPAADRLASFFVVTNTYLSVFTILGAIGMILGVAGIGLILVRNFNNRRRDFGLMLAEGFSLRSIRRMIFSEHVIILIAGIITGLVSALVATRPSLINDAGLPWLTIIIMILLILATGITALLLSVRSVKTDALISRIRRE
;
A
#
# COMPACT_ATOMS: atom_id res chain seq x y z
N MET A 1 29.00 19.19 -26.98
CA MET A 1 27.76 18.52 -26.54
C MET A 1 27.33 17.60 -27.68
N ALA A 2 27.70 16.32 -27.61
CA ALA A 2 27.28 15.34 -28.61
C ALA A 2 25.87 14.89 -28.23
N GLY A 3 24.85 15.49 -28.85
CA GLY A 3 23.47 15.03 -28.71
C GLY A 3 23.30 13.76 -29.54
N SER A 4 22.99 12.64 -28.89
CA SER A 4 22.44 11.49 -29.60
C SER A 4 21.13 11.93 -30.24
N GLN A 5 21.10 11.97 -31.58
CA GLN A 5 19.87 12.21 -32.33
C GLN A 5 19.22 10.86 -32.59
N ILE A 6 18.16 10.57 -31.83
CA ILE A 6 17.34 9.39 -32.02
C ILE A 6 16.36 9.71 -33.15
N PHE A 7 16.33 8.87 -34.18
CA PHE A 7 15.39 8.97 -35.30
C PHE A 7 14.47 7.76 -35.29
N LEU A 8 13.18 8.00 -35.49
CA LEU A 8 12.19 6.95 -35.70
C LEU A 8 11.89 6.89 -37.20
N ALA A 9 11.95 5.69 -37.76
CA ALA A 9 11.56 5.39 -39.12
C ALA A 9 10.48 4.31 -39.09
N ASP A 10 9.44 4.47 -39.89
CA ASP A 10 8.34 3.52 -40.02
C ASP A 10 8.45 2.75 -41.34
N GLY A 11 7.94 1.53 -41.38
CA GLY A 11 8.08 0.62 -42.52
C GLY A 11 7.23 -0.65 -42.37
N ASN A 12 7.32 -1.55 -43.35
CA ASN A 12 6.63 -2.84 -43.26
C ASN A 12 7.24 -3.72 -42.15
N ARG A 13 6.44 -4.11 -41.15
CA ARG A 13 6.87 -4.93 -40.01
C ARG A 13 7.49 -6.27 -40.41
N GLU A 14 7.03 -6.88 -41.50
CA GLU A 14 7.55 -8.17 -41.98
C GLU A 14 8.99 -8.07 -42.52
N MET A 15 9.41 -6.87 -42.93
CA MET A 15 10.72 -6.59 -43.52
C MET A 15 11.70 -5.95 -42.52
N THR A 16 11.39 -5.98 -41.21
CA THR A 16 12.19 -5.28 -40.18
C THR A 16 13.65 -5.72 -40.18
N ASP A 17 13.89 -7.03 -40.25
CA ASP A 17 15.25 -7.59 -40.25
C ASP A 17 16.01 -7.19 -41.52
N ASP A 18 15.34 -7.21 -42.67
CA ASP A 18 15.91 -6.77 -43.94
C ASP A 18 16.27 -5.28 -43.91
N TYR A 19 15.43 -4.43 -43.31
CA TYR A 19 15.74 -3.01 -43.13
C TYR A 19 16.95 -2.80 -42.22
N ILE A 20 17.02 -3.49 -41.09
CA ILE A 20 18.15 -3.39 -40.15
C ILE A 20 19.44 -3.81 -40.83
N ASN A 21 19.43 -4.92 -41.57
CA ASN A 21 20.61 -5.42 -42.28
C ASN A 21 21.04 -4.46 -43.40
N ILE A 22 20.13 -4.07 -44.29
CA ILE A 22 20.47 -3.20 -45.43
C ILE A 22 20.92 -1.82 -44.96
N LEU A 23 20.21 -1.20 -44.02
CA LEU A 23 20.58 0.12 -43.50
C LEU A 23 21.85 0.04 -42.65
N GLY A 24 22.00 -1.01 -41.85
CA GLY A 24 23.21 -1.29 -41.08
C GLY A 24 24.44 -1.39 -41.96
N ASP A 25 24.37 -2.17 -43.04
CA ASP A 25 25.46 -2.32 -44.00
C ASP A 25 25.78 -1.02 -44.75
N ARG A 26 24.75 -0.30 -45.22
CA ARG A 26 24.91 0.91 -46.04
C ARG A 26 25.37 2.12 -45.24
N LEU A 27 25.01 2.20 -43.96
CA LEU A 27 25.34 3.32 -43.07
C LEU A 27 26.37 2.94 -42.01
N ALA A 28 27.00 1.77 -42.10
CA ALA A 28 28.04 1.31 -41.17
C ALA A 28 29.15 2.35 -40.98
N GLU A 29 29.59 3.01 -42.06
CA GLU A 29 30.65 4.04 -42.03
C GLU A 29 30.27 5.28 -41.21
N TYR A 30 28.97 5.52 -41.00
CA TYR A 30 28.45 6.65 -40.21
C TYR A 30 28.22 6.27 -38.73
N GLY A 31 28.45 5.01 -38.33
CA GLY A 31 28.32 4.56 -36.95
C GLY A 31 26.88 4.52 -36.42
N VAL A 32 25.90 4.37 -37.31
CA VAL A 32 24.47 4.37 -36.97
C VAL A 32 24.05 3.00 -36.43
N HIS A 33 23.28 2.98 -35.35
CA HIS A 33 22.74 1.75 -34.77
C HIS A 33 21.24 1.67 -35.03
N PHE A 34 20.79 0.57 -35.63
CA PHE A 34 19.38 0.30 -35.89
C PHE A 34 18.89 -0.78 -34.93
N GLU A 35 17.80 -0.52 -34.24
CA GLU A 35 17.13 -1.49 -33.37
C GLU A 35 15.61 -1.34 -33.54
N PRO A 36 14.82 -2.42 -33.42
CA PRO A 36 13.38 -2.30 -33.43
C PRO A 36 12.91 -1.35 -32.32
N ALA A 37 12.10 -0.35 -32.68
CA ALA A 37 11.57 0.61 -31.71
C ALA A 37 10.79 -0.10 -30.58
N ALA A 38 10.18 -1.25 -30.86
CA ALA A 38 9.52 -2.10 -29.88
C ALA A 38 10.48 -2.65 -28.81
N ASP A 39 11.65 -3.15 -29.20
CA ASP A 39 12.65 -3.68 -28.26
C ASP A 39 13.24 -2.56 -27.41
N ARG A 40 13.50 -1.41 -28.03
CA ARG A 40 13.98 -0.24 -27.32
C ARG A 40 12.96 0.26 -26.30
N LEU A 41 11.69 0.34 -26.67
CA LEU A 41 10.60 0.69 -25.79
C LEU A 41 10.43 -0.33 -24.64
N ALA A 42 10.51 -1.63 -24.95
CA ALA A 42 10.46 -2.69 -23.94
C ALA A 42 11.61 -2.55 -22.92
N SER A 43 12.81 -2.18 -23.36
CA SER A 43 13.96 -1.95 -22.47
C SER A 43 13.71 -0.81 -21.47
N PHE A 44 12.98 0.25 -21.86
CA PHE A 44 12.59 1.33 -20.95
C PHE A 44 11.52 0.88 -19.93
N PHE A 45 10.61 -0.01 -20.34
CA PHE A 45 9.60 -0.56 -19.45
C PHE A 45 10.18 -1.49 -18.37
N VAL A 46 11.28 -2.20 -18.64
CA VAL A 46 11.94 -3.06 -17.63
C VAL A 46 12.40 -2.25 -16.41
N VAL A 47 13.01 -1.09 -16.65
CA VAL A 47 13.50 -0.20 -15.58
C VAL A 47 12.32 0.36 -14.78
N THR A 48 11.30 0.84 -15.49
CA THR A 48 10.09 1.44 -14.89
C THR A 48 9.32 0.42 -14.04
N ASN A 49 9.13 -0.80 -14.54
CA ASN A 49 8.44 -1.87 -13.80
C ASN A 49 9.23 -2.33 -12.57
N THR A 50 10.55 -2.38 -12.65
CA THR A 50 11.38 -2.72 -11.49
C THR A 50 11.24 -1.67 -10.38
N TYR A 51 11.29 -0.38 -10.74
CA TYR A 51 11.06 0.73 -9.80
C TYR A 51 9.69 0.61 -9.12
N LEU A 52 8.61 0.44 -9.90
CA LEU A 52 7.26 0.28 -9.36
C LEU A 52 7.12 -0.95 -8.45
N SER A 53 7.77 -2.06 -8.81
CA SER A 53 7.78 -3.29 -8.00
C SER A 53 8.38 -3.05 -6.63
N VAL A 54 9.53 -2.38 -6.54
CA VAL A 54 10.18 -2.06 -5.26
C VAL A 54 9.27 -1.18 -4.38
N PHE A 55 8.67 -0.14 -4.93
CA PHE A 55 7.72 0.69 -4.16
C PHE A 55 6.47 -0.05 -3.73
N THR A 56 5.96 -0.96 -4.56
CA THR A 56 4.81 -1.80 -4.22
C THR A 56 5.12 -2.72 -3.05
N ILE A 57 6.30 -3.36 -3.06
CA ILE A 57 6.76 -4.22 -1.97
C ILE A 57 6.94 -3.40 -0.68
N LEU A 58 7.59 -2.24 -0.76
CA LEU A 58 7.75 -1.34 0.39
C LEU A 58 6.39 -0.88 0.96
N GLY A 59 5.44 -0.54 0.08
CA GLY A 59 4.07 -0.20 0.47
C GLY A 59 3.36 -1.35 1.16
N ALA A 60 3.50 -2.57 0.64
CA ALA A 60 2.94 -3.77 1.26
C ALA A 60 3.55 -4.04 2.66
N ILE A 61 4.87 -3.90 2.81
CA ILE A 61 5.54 -4.01 4.12
C ILE A 61 5.03 -2.95 5.08
N GLY A 62 4.90 -1.69 4.62
CA GLY A 62 4.33 -0.61 5.42
C GLY A 62 2.90 -0.90 5.89
N MET A 63 2.08 -1.51 5.03
CA MET A 63 0.73 -1.94 5.39
C MET A 63 0.74 -3.03 6.47
N ILE A 64 1.57 -4.06 6.31
CA ILE A 64 1.72 -5.15 7.30
C ILE A 64 2.14 -4.58 8.65
N LEU A 65 3.15 -3.70 8.66
CA LEU A 65 3.63 -3.03 9.88
C LEU A 65 2.56 -2.15 10.51
N GLY A 66 1.77 -1.45 9.70
CA GLY A 66 0.63 -0.66 10.17
C GLY A 66 -0.42 -1.50 10.89
N VAL A 67 -0.84 -2.62 10.29
CA VAL A 67 -1.82 -3.55 10.88
C VAL A 67 -1.27 -4.18 12.17
N ALA A 68 -0.01 -4.63 12.16
CA ALA A 68 0.64 -5.18 13.34
C ALA A 68 0.78 -4.14 14.47
N GLY A 69 1.12 -2.90 14.12
CA GLY A 69 1.23 -1.77 15.04
C GLY A 69 -0.09 -1.46 15.74
N ILE A 70 -1.22 -1.47 15.00
CA ILE A 70 -2.56 -1.35 15.58
C ILE A 70 -2.77 -2.47 16.62
N GLY A 71 -2.50 -3.72 16.28
CA GLY A 71 -2.61 -4.85 17.23
C GLY A 71 -1.79 -4.64 18.51
N LEU A 72 -0.54 -4.18 18.38
CA LEU A 72 0.34 -3.87 19.50
C LEU A 72 -0.22 -2.76 20.40
N ILE A 73 -0.70 -1.67 19.80
CA ILE A 73 -1.29 -0.54 20.53
C ILE A 73 -2.52 -1.01 21.30
N LEU A 74 -3.37 -1.86 20.71
CA LEU A 74 -4.54 -2.40 21.42
C LEU A 74 -4.16 -3.23 22.65
N VAL A 75 -3.19 -4.13 22.50
CA VAL A 75 -2.71 -4.96 23.64
C VAL A 75 -2.14 -4.08 24.75
N ARG A 76 -1.36 -3.06 24.39
CA ARG A 76 -0.83 -2.08 25.36
C ARG A 76 -1.93 -1.26 26.02
N ASN A 77 -2.88 -0.73 25.26
CA ASN A 77 -4.02 0.03 25.79
C ASN A 77 -4.85 -0.81 26.76
N PHE A 78 -5.09 -2.08 26.43
CA PHE A 78 -5.80 -2.97 27.32
C PHE A 78 -5.06 -3.15 28.64
N ASN A 79 -3.75 -3.42 28.62
CA ASN A 79 -2.94 -3.58 29.83
C ASN A 79 -2.92 -2.34 30.71
N ASN A 80 -2.84 -1.15 30.11
CA ASN A 80 -2.75 0.11 30.86
C ASN A 80 -4.10 0.52 31.47
N ARG A 81 -5.23 0.21 30.83
CA ARG A 81 -6.58 0.63 31.26
C ARG A 81 -7.35 -0.43 32.05
N ARG A 82 -6.70 -1.54 32.44
CA ARG A 82 -7.38 -2.65 33.15
C ARG A 82 -8.02 -2.23 34.47
N ARG A 83 -7.37 -1.33 35.23
CA ARG A 83 -7.87 -0.83 36.51
C ARG A 83 -9.16 -0.03 36.33
N ASP A 84 -9.19 0.84 35.32
CA ASP A 84 -10.37 1.64 34.98
C ASP A 84 -11.55 0.75 34.57
N PHE A 85 -11.30 -0.29 33.77
CA PHE A 85 -12.34 -1.26 33.42
C PHE A 85 -12.87 -2.03 34.63
N GLY A 86 -12.01 -2.32 35.61
CA GLY A 86 -12.41 -2.92 36.88
C GLY A 86 -13.33 -2.02 37.72
N LEU A 87 -13.03 -0.71 37.77
CA LEU A 87 -13.88 0.27 38.44
C LEU A 87 -15.23 0.45 37.72
N MET A 88 -15.23 0.53 36.39
CA MET A 88 -16.47 0.59 35.61
C MET A 88 -17.36 -0.64 35.86
N LEU A 89 -16.76 -1.83 35.94
CA LEU A 89 -17.48 -3.06 36.28
C LEU A 89 -18.07 -2.99 37.70
N ALA A 90 -17.33 -2.46 38.67
CA ALA A 90 -17.78 -2.30 40.05
C ALA A 90 -18.94 -1.30 40.17
N GLU A 91 -18.98 -0.27 39.32
CA GLU A 91 -20.11 0.66 39.21
C GLU A 91 -21.31 0.10 38.42
N GLY A 92 -21.23 -1.15 37.93
CA GLY A 92 -22.33 -1.83 37.27
C GLY A 92 -22.35 -1.72 35.74
N PHE A 93 -21.29 -1.21 35.10
CA PHE A 93 -21.20 -1.28 33.64
C PHE A 93 -21.08 -2.74 33.18
N SER A 94 -21.78 -3.08 32.09
CA SER A 94 -21.64 -4.40 31.48
C SER A 94 -20.37 -4.50 30.62
N LEU A 95 -19.76 -5.70 30.57
CA LEU A 95 -18.65 -6.01 29.64
C LEU A 95 -18.97 -5.66 28.18
N ARG A 96 -20.24 -5.76 27.78
CA ARG A 96 -20.68 -5.41 26.42
C ARG A 96 -20.56 -3.91 26.15
N SER A 97 -20.86 -3.07 27.15
CA SER A 97 -20.71 -1.61 27.05
C SER A 97 -19.23 -1.23 26.90
N ILE A 98 -18.36 -1.79 27.74
CA ILE A 98 -16.91 -1.55 27.69
C ILE A 98 -16.32 -1.97 26.34
N ARG A 99 -16.67 -3.17 25.85
CA ARG A 99 -16.22 -3.65 24.53
C ARG A 99 -16.68 -2.74 23.38
N ARG A 100 -17.93 -2.24 23.44
CA ARG A 100 -18.47 -1.33 22.42
C ARG A 100 -17.73 0.01 22.43
N MET A 101 -17.42 0.54 23.61
CA MET A 101 -16.64 1.78 23.76
C MET A 101 -15.25 1.63 23.12
N ILE A 102 -14.50 0.60 23.51
CA ILE A 102 -13.15 0.32 22.97
C ILE A 102 -13.20 0.15 21.44
N PHE A 103 -14.18 -0.60 20.93
CA PHE A 103 -14.34 -0.79 19.50
C PHE A 103 -14.57 0.55 18.77
N SER A 104 -15.48 1.39 19.27
CA SER A 104 -15.75 2.70 18.64
C SER A 104 -14.55 3.62 18.64
N GLU A 105 -13.78 3.67 19.74
CA GLU A 105 -12.59 4.49 19.88
C GLU A 105 -11.53 4.10 18.83
N HIS A 106 -11.30 2.80 18.66
CA HIS A 106 -10.32 2.32 17.70
C HIS A 106 -10.79 2.35 16.24
N VAL A 107 -12.09 2.23 15.98
CA VAL A 107 -12.65 2.42 14.63
C VAL A 107 -12.44 3.87 14.16
N ILE A 108 -12.59 4.85 15.05
CA ILE A 108 -12.32 6.26 14.71
C ILE A 108 -10.86 6.43 14.30
N ILE A 109 -9.92 5.85 15.04
CA ILE A 109 -8.48 5.90 14.71
C ILE A 109 -8.20 5.22 13.36
N LEU A 110 -8.82 4.07 13.09
CA LEU A 110 -8.68 3.35 11.81
C LEU A 110 -9.17 4.20 10.64
N ILE A 111 -10.36 4.79 10.77
CA ILE A 111 -10.95 5.65 9.72
C ILE A 111 -10.09 6.89 9.51
N ALA A 112 -9.64 7.55 10.59
CA ALA A 112 -8.76 8.71 10.50
C ALA A 112 -7.44 8.37 9.80
N GLY A 113 -6.85 7.20 10.10
CA GLY A 113 -5.66 6.68 9.41
C GLY A 113 -5.89 6.49 7.90
N ILE A 114 -7.03 5.90 7.51
CA ILE A 114 -7.37 5.71 6.10
C ILE A 114 -7.57 7.05 5.40
N ILE A 115 -8.30 7.99 6.01
CA ILE A 115 -8.54 9.32 5.44
C ILE A 115 -7.23 10.08 5.25
N THR A 116 -6.38 10.13 6.28
CA THR A 116 -5.09 10.83 6.21
C THR A 116 -4.16 10.19 5.17
N GLY A 117 -4.13 8.86 5.08
CA GLY A 117 -3.39 8.14 4.05
C GLY A 117 -3.92 8.42 2.64
N LEU A 118 -5.24 8.42 2.45
CA LEU A 118 -5.88 8.72 1.16
C LEU A 118 -5.57 10.15 0.71
N VAL A 119 -5.67 11.14 1.62
CA VAL A 119 -5.32 12.53 1.34
C VAL A 119 -3.86 12.66 0.93
N SER A 120 -2.95 12.03 1.67
CA SER A 120 -1.53 12.02 1.34
C SER A 120 -1.27 11.40 -0.04
N ALA A 121 -1.90 10.27 -0.35
CA ALA A 121 -1.79 9.61 -1.65
C ALA A 121 -2.30 10.48 -2.81
N LEU A 122 -3.42 11.19 -2.62
CA LEU A 122 -3.96 12.11 -3.61
C LEU A 122 -3.02 13.30 -3.85
N VAL A 123 -2.44 13.86 -2.78
CA VAL A 123 -1.46 14.95 -2.89
C VAL A 123 -0.20 14.49 -3.63
N ALA A 124 0.32 13.31 -3.30
CA ALA A 124 1.50 12.73 -3.96
C ALA A 124 1.24 12.40 -5.44
N THR A 125 0.03 11.97 -5.78
CA THR A 125 -0.35 11.55 -7.15
C THR A 125 -0.85 12.71 -8.02
N ARG A 126 -0.97 13.93 -7.46
CA ARG A 126 -1.44 15.13 -8.16
C ARG A 126 -0.79 15.36 -9.55
N PRO A 127 0.54 15.31 -9.73
CA PRO A 127 1.13 15.55 -11.06
C PRO A 127 0.75 14.46 -12.08
N SER A 128 0.53 13.22 -11.63
CA SER A 128 0.08 12.12 -12.49
C SER A 128 -1.35 12.33 -12.99
N LEU A 129 -2.24 12.81 -12.11
CA LEU A 129 -3.63 13.15 -12.41
C LEU A 129 -3.78 14.24 -13.48
N ILE A 130 -2.82 15.18 -13.55
CA ILE A 130 -2.84 16.28 -14.52
C ILE A 130 -2.52 15.79 -15.93
N ASN A 131 -1.79 14.69 -16.08
CA ASN A 131 -1.35 14.15 -17.37
C ASN A 131 -2.28 13.05 -17.92
N ASP A 132 -3.54 12.99 -17.47
CA ASP A 132 -4.55 11.96 -17.85
C ASP A 132 -4.08 10.51 -17.66
N ALA A 133 -3.16 10.27 -16.72
CA ALA A 133 -2.86 8.92 -16.27
C ALA A 133 -4.06 8.40 -15.47
N GLY A 134 -4.95 7.67 -16.14
CA GLY A 134 -6.16 7.12 -15.53
C GLY A 134 -5.85 6.40 -14.20
N LEU A 135 -6.52 6.81 -13.13
CA LEU A 135 -6.33 6.18 -11.83
C LEU A 135 -6.96 4.78 -11.81
N PRO A 136 -6.26 3.76 -11.30
CA PRO A 136 -6.83 2.43 -11.12
C PRO A 136 -7.76 2.40 -9.90
N TRP A 137 -8.95 3.01 -10.05
CA TRP A 137 -9.95 3.14 -8.98
C TRP A 137 -10.31 1.81 -8.34
N LEU A 138 -10.42 0.75 -9.14
CA LEU A 138 -10.70 -0.60 -8.65
C LEU A 138 -9.64 -1.06 -7.64
N THR A 139 -8.36 -0.90 -7.97
CA THR A 139 -7.25 -1.29 -7.10
C THR A 139 -7.26 -0.48 -5.80
N ILE A 140 -7.51 0.82 -5.87
CA ILE A 140 -7.61 1.70 -4.69
C ILE A 140 -8.75 1.23 -3.77
N ILE A 141 -9.93 0.95 -4.32
CA ILE A 141 -11.08 0.47 -3.56
C ILE A 141 -10.78 -0.87 -2.91
N ILE A 142 -10.18 -1.82 -3.64
CA ILE A 142 -9.78 -3.13 -3.10
C ILE A 142 -8.78 -2.97 -1.96
N MET A 143 -7.78 -2.09 -2.10
CA MET A 143 -6.81 -1.83 -1.04
C MET A 143 -7.46 -1.25 0.22
N ILE A 144 -8.34 -0.27 0.07
CA ILE A 144 -9.08 0.32 1.21
C ILE A 144 -9.93 -0.76 1.90
N LEU A 145 -10.64 -1.59 1.14
CA LEU A 145 -11.45 -2.70 1.67
C LEU A 145 -10.59 -3.72 2.41
N LEU A 146 -9.41 -4.07 1.89
CA LEU A 146 -8.47 -4.97 2.56
C LEU A 146 -7.94 -4.38 3.88
N ILE A 147 -7.57 -3.10 3.88
CA ILE A 147 -7.11 -2.40 5.10
C ILE A 147 -8.25 -2.36 6.14
N LEU A 148 -9.48 -2.06 5.73
CA LEU A 148 -10.64 -2.08 6.62
C LEU A 148 -10.90 -3.49 7.16
N ALA A 149 -10.91 -4.50 6.30
CA ALA A 149 -11.18 -5.88 6.68
C ALA A 149 -10.14 -6.40 7.68
N THR A 150 -8.85 -6.19 7.40
CA THR A 150 -7.73 -6.58 8.27
C THR A 150 -7.71 -5.80 9.58
N GLY A 151 -7.96 -4.48 9.53
CA GLY A 151 -8.09 -3.63 10.71
C GLY A 151 -9.25 -4.09 11.60
N ILE A 152 -10.45 -4.26 11.04
CA ILE A 152 -11.64 -4.70 11.79
C ILE A 152 -11.43 -6.10 12.38
N THR A 153 -10.85 -7.04 11.64
CA THR A 153 -10.57 -8.38 12.19
C THR A 153 -9.58 -8.32 13.35
N ALA A 154 -8.51 -7.52 13.24
CA ALA A 154 -7.58 -7.30 14.35
C ALA A 154 -8.27 -6.67 15.58
N LEU A 155 -9.14 -5.68 15.37
CA LEU A 155 -9.94 -5.06 16.44
C LEU A 155 -10.87 -6.07 17.11
N LEU A 156 -11.60 -6.88 16.32
CA LEU A 156 -12.51 -7.89 16.84
C LEU A 156 -11.77 -8.97 17.64
N LEU A 157 -10.63 -9.46 17.15
CA LEU A 157 -9.81 -10.43 17.86
C LEU A 157 -9.33 -9.86 19.20
N SER A 158 -8.84 -8.62 19.20
CA SER A 158 -8.38 -7.95 20.41
C SER A 158 -9.51 -7.71 21.42
N VAL A 159 -10.66 -7.19 20.98
CA VAL A 159 -11.83 -6.97 21.85
C VAL A 159 -12.37 -8.30 22.41
N ARG A 160 -12.34 -9.39 21.63
CA ARG A 160 -12.72 -10.74 22.09
C ARG A 160 -11.73 -11.33 23.08
N SER A 161 -10.45 -10.99 22.98
CA SER A 161 -9.41 -11.44 23.92
C SER A 161 -9.61 -10.89 25.34
N VAL A 162 -10.40 -9.82 25.50
CA VAL A 162 -10.79 -9.26 26.80
C VAL A 162 -11.74 -10.22 27.52
N LYS A 163 -11.18 -11.11 28.34
CA LYS A 163 -11.93 -12.04 29.20
C LYS A 163 -11.81 -11.65 30.68
N THR A 164 -12.88 -11.89 31.42
CA THR A 164 -13.04 -11.55 32.85
C THR A 164 -12.02 -12.25 33.75
N ASP A 165 -11.58 -13.46 33.40
CA ASP A 165 -10.62 -14.26 34.20
C ASP A 165 -9.24 -13.59 34.36
N ALA A 166 -8.82 -12.78 33.38
CA ALA A 166 -7.56 -12.04 33.43
C ALA A 166 -7.63 -10.79 34.32
N LEU A 167 -8.83 -10.35 34.69
CA LEU A 167 -9.07 -9.18 35.54
C LEU A 167 -9.21 -9.58 37.02
N ILE A 168 -9.88 -10.70 37.31
CA ILE A 168 -10.14 -11.16 38.68
C ILE A 168 -8.89 -11.82 39.30
N SER A 169 -8.07 -12.50 38.50
CA SER A 169 -6.89 -13.24 39.01
C SER A 169 -5.78 -12.36 39.60
N ARG A 170 -5.76 -11.05 39.36
CA ARG A 170 -4.78 -10.13 39.95
C ARG A 170 -5.28 -9.30 41.13
N ILE A 171 -6.59 -9.08 41.26
CA ILE A 171 -7.15 -8.49 42.50
C ILE A 171 -6.99 -9.46 43.67
N ARG A 172 -6.97 -10.77 43.40
CA ARG A 172 -6.67 -11.80 44.42
C ARG A 172 -5.19 -11.94 44.77
N ARG A 173 -4.31 -11.11 44.20
CA ARG A 173 -2.86 -11.19 44.36
C ARG A 173 -2.24 -9.93 44.98
N GLU A 174 -3.06 -8.94 45.29
CA GLU A 174 -2.80 -7.86 46.24
C GLU A 174 -3.68 -8.09 47.48
#